data_AF-A0A971R8W0-F1
#
_entry.id   AF-A0A971R8W0-F1
#
_cell.length_a   1.000
_cell.length_b   1.000
_cell.length_c   1.000
_cell.angle_alpha   90.00
_cell.angle_beta   90.00
_cell.angle_gamma   90.00
#
_symmetry.space_group_name_H-M   'P 1'
#
loop_
_entity.id
_entity.type
_entity.pdbx_description
1 polymer ?
#
loop_
_entity_poly.entity_id
_entity_poly.type
_entity_poly.pdbx_seq_one_letter_code
_entity_poly.pdbx_strand_id
1 'polypeptide(L)'
;DADGPDLLPGETGEALVSNLVNRGMVLLNVRIGDMLRWLPDGCPCGRTLPRVDFVQGRTQEWVHLPNGVLLHPQAVTAILYAVGGMRRFQVVQHAPERFEVRLVVADACDREALAARVVAGLTERMGEEITFEVAFVEDLETTPTGKTLGLIGLGGDGTGHRLG
;
A
#
# COMPACT_ATOMS: atom_id res chain seq x y z
N ASP A 1 6.58 -13.15 21.39
CA ASP A 1 5.62 -14.21 20.98
C ASP A 1 4.23 -13.57 20.85
N ALA A 2 3.37 -13.90 19.89
CA ALA A 2 3.11 -15.21 19.29
C ALA A 2 3.71 -15.52 17.90
N ASP A 3 4.44 -14.65 17.21
CA ASP A 3 5.02 -15.03 15.89
C ASP A 3 6.44 -14.51 15.58
N GLY A 4 7.21 -14.06 16.58
CA GLY A 4 8.61 -13.67 16.42
C GLY A 4 9.22 -13.05 17.68
N PRO A 5 10.56 -12.91 17.74
CA PRO A 5 11.23 -12.11 18.78
C PRO A 5 10.93 -10.62 18.59
N ASP A 6 10.97 -9.85 19.68
CA ASP A 6 10.95 -8.39 19.58
C ASP A 6 12.11 -7.93 18.70
N LEU A 7 11.81 -7.08 17.72
CA LEU A 7 12.81 -6.54 16.81
C LEU A 7 13.73 -5.56 17.53
N LEU A 8 15.00 -5.52 17.10
CA LEU A 8 15.95 -4.55 17.60
C LEU A 8 15.59 -3.14 17.12
N PRO A 9 15.94 -2.08 17.87
CA PRO A 9 15.83 -0.72 17.37
C PRO A 9 16.55 -0.56 16.02
N GLY A 10 15.88 0.04 15.04
CA GLY A 10 16.37 0.14 13.66
C GLY A 10 15.80 -0.89 12.68
N GLU A 11 15.14 -1.94 13.15
CA GLU A 11 14.48 -2.94 12.31
C GLU A 11 12.98 -2.61 12.12
N THR A 12 12.45 -2.86 10.92
CA THR A 12 11.04 -2.63 10.59
C THR A 12 10.22 -3.91 10.83
N GLY A 13 9.08 -3.79 11.53
CA GLY A 13 8.15 -4.89 11.80
C GLY A 13 6.70 -4.46 11.91
N GLU A 14 5.79 -5.44 12.01
CA GLU A 14 4.36 -5.19 12.19
C GLU A 14 4.04 -4.75 13.62
N ALA A 15 3.18 -3.75 13.76
CA ALA A 15 2.77 -3.21 15.04
C ALA A 15 1.71 -4.08 15.74
N LEU A 16 2.01 -4.43 16.98
CA LEU A 16 1.09 -5.08 17.93
C LEU A 16 0.68 -4.05 18.99
N VAL A 17 -0.63 -3.89 19.22
CA VAL A 17 -1.15 -2.91 20.17
C VAL A 17 -1.98 -3.60 21.25
N SER A 18 -1.69 -3.23 22.50
CA SER A 18 -2.49 -3.59 23.68
C SER A 18 -3.11 -2.33 24.28
N ASN A 19 -4.42 -2.33 24.47
CA ASN A 19 -5.13 -1.24 25.14
C ASN A 19 -5.22 -1.53 26.64
N LEU A 20 -4.50 -0.75 27.45
CA LEU A 20 -4.42 -0.93 28.90
C LEU A 20 -5.40 -0.04 29.68
N VAL A 21 -6.16 0.82 29.01
CA VAL A 21 -7.03 1.83 29.65
C VAL A 21 -8.51 1.61 29.39
N ASN A 22 -8.90 1.07 28.24
CA ASN A 22 -10.29 0.76 27.93
C ASN A 22 -10.70 -0.55 28.61
N ARG A 23 -11.65 -0.46 29.55
CA ARG A 23 -12.17 -1.61 30.32
C ARG A 23 -13.42 -2.25 29.70
N GLY A 24 -14.08 -1.60 28.75
CA GLY A 24 -15.26 -2.14 28.08
C GLY A 24 -14.91 -3.09 26.94
N MET A 25 -13.83 -2.78 26.22
CA MET A 25 -13.28 -3.62 25.17
C MET A 25 -11.76 -3.66 25.31
N VAL A 26 -11.27 -4.73 25.93
CA VAL A 26 -9.84 -4.97 26.12
C VAL A 26 -9.28 -5.56 24.83
N LEU A 27 -8.23 -4.94 24.31
CA LEU A 27 -7.47 -5.42 23.15
C LEU A 27 -6.08 -5.81 23.63
N LEU A 28 -5.65 -7.04 23.35
CA LEU A 28 -4.33 -7.55 23.71
C LEU A 28 -3.62 -8.03 22.45
N ASN A 29 -2.41 -7.51 22.24
CA ASN A 29 -1.51 -7.86 21.14
C ASN A 29 -2.23 -7.91 19.77
N VAL A 30 -3.08 -6.90 19.50
CA VAL A 30 -3.80 -6.82 18.24
C VAL A 30 -2.86 -6.32 17.16
N ARG A 31 -2.73 -7.10 16.08
CA ARG A 31 -2.06 -6.68 14.85
C ARG A 31 -2.92 -5.63 14.16
N ILE A 32 -2.43 -4.39 14.12
CA ILE A 32 -3.15 -3.30 13.46
C ILE A 32 -2.85 -3.21 11.96
N GLY A 33 -1.88 -4.00 11.50
CA GLY A 33 -1.43 -4.08 10.10
C GLY A 33 -0.43 -3.00 9.72
N ASP A 34 -0.01 -2.12 10.62
CA ASP A 34 0.93 -1.02 10.33
C ASP A 34 2.38 -1.48 10.51
N MET A 35 3.27 -1.07 9.60
CA MET A 35 4.71 -1.32 9.68
C MET A 35 5.43 -0.16 10.37
N LEU A 36 6.09 -0.45 11.47
CA LEU A 36 6.80 0.52 12.31
C LEU A 36 8.25 0.10 12.52
N ARG A 37 9.07 1.09 12.84
CA ARG A 37 10.45 0.92 13.27
C ARG A 37 10.70 1.76 14.51
N TRP A 38 11.36 1.20 15.51
CA TRP A 38 11.85 1.96 16.65
C TRP A 38 13.04 2.82 16.26
N LEU A 39 13.02 4.09 16.61
CA LEU A 39 14.17 4.98 16.52
C LEU A 39 15.07 4.77 17.74
N PRO A 40 16.41 4.68 17.55
CA PRO A 40 17.35 4.40 18.64
C PRO A 40 17.51 5.57 19.62
N ASP A 41 17.25 6.81 19.16
CA ASP A 41 17.52 8.02 19.94
C ASP A 41 16.32 8.47 20.77
N GLY A 42 16.57 8.96 21.98
CA GLY A 42 15.57 9.60 22.83
C GLY A 42 14.93 10.85 22.20
N CYS A 43 13.79 11.30 22.73
CA CYS A 43 13.15 12.52 22.26
C CYS A 43 13.96 13.76 22.71
N PRO A 44 14.27 14.72 21.81
CA PRO A 44 14.88 15.99 22.22
C PRO A 44 13.99 16.80 23.19
N CYS A 45 12.71 16.45 23.27
CA CYS A 45 11.75 17.02 24.20
C CYS A 45 11.87 16.51 25.66
N GLY A 46 12.74 15.53 25.93
CA GLY A 46 12.95 14.98 27.28
C GLY A 46 11.96 13.88 27.71
N ARG A 47 11.00 13.51 26.87
CA ARG A 47 10.14 12.32 27.12
C ARG A 47 10.95 11.03 26.95
N THR A 48 10.70 10.08 27.85
CA THR A 48 11.37 8.77 27.91
C THR A 48 10.64 7.66 27.17
N LEU A 49 9.51 7.97 26.52
CA LEU A 49 8.78 7.01 25.71
C LEU A 49 9.59 6.60 24.47
N PRO A 50 9.54 5.33 24.05
CA PRO A 50 10.11 4.90 22.78
C PRO A 50 9.59 5.75 21.62
N ARG A 51 10.48 6.05 20.67
CA ARG A 51 10.13 6.79 19.46
C ARG A 51 9.96 5.83 18.31
N VAL A 52 8.89 6.01 17.55
CA VAL A 52 8.70 5.33 16.27
C VAL A 52 9.08 6.27 15.13
N ASP A 53 9.63 5.70 14.07
CA ASP A 53 9.78 6.40 12.80
C ASP A 53 8.40 6.60 12.14
N PHE A 54 8.36 7.34 11.03
CA PHE A 54 7.13 7.50 10.25
C PHE A 54 6.54 6.12 9.92
N VAL A 55 5.22 5.98 10.07
CA VAL A 55 4.51 4.74 9.72
C VAL A 55 4.82 4.42 8.28
N GLN A 56 5.50 3.31 8.03
CA GLN A 56 6.00 3.02 6.69
C GLN A 56 4.87 2.57 5.75
N GLY A 57 3.69 2.24 6.27
CA GLY A 57 2.51 1.81 5.51
C GLY A 57 1.83 0.64 6.20
N ARG A 58 0.82 0.04 5.56
CA ARG A 58 0.24 -1.24 6.00
C ARG A 58 0.99 -2.43 5.38
N THR A 59 1.08 -3.56 6.08
CA THR A 59 1.77 -4.80 5.65
C THR A 59 1.41 -5.28 4.26
N GLN A 60 0.24 -4.90 3.74
CA GLN A 60 -0.42 -5.50 2.57
C GLN A 60 -0.45 -4.61 1.33
N GLU A 61 0.20 -3.44 1.35
CA GLU A 61 0.01 -2.43 0.31
C GLU A 61 1.30 -2.02 -0.42
N TRP A 62 2.44 -2.67 -0.13
CA TRP A 62 3.69 -2.37 -0.81
C TRP A 62 3.69 -2.86 -2.26
N VAL A 63 4.28 -2.05 -3.13
CA VAL A 63 4.55 -2.40 -4.52
C VAL A 63 5.96 -2.94 -4.62
N HIS A 64 6.09 -4.17 -5.10
CA HIS A 64 7.39 -4.84 -5.24
C HIS A 64 7.96 -4.60 -6.65
N LEU A 65 9.14 -4.03 -6.79
CA LEU A 65 9.77 -3.85 -8.11
C LEU A 65 10.76 -4.98 -8.43
N PRO A 66 11.08 -5.22 -9.72
CA PRO A 66 12.00 -6.30 -10.13
C PRO A 66 13.41 -6.13 -9.55
N ASN A 67 13.83 -4.89 -9.29
CA ASN A 67 15.10 -4.55 -8.66
C ASN A 67 15.12 -4.73 -7.12
N GLY A 68 14.05 -5.26 -6.52
CA GLY A 68 13.92 -5.49 -5.08
C GLY A 68 13.53 -4.26 -4.26
N VAL A 69 13.32 -3.11 -4.89
CA VAL A 69 12.82 -1.90 -4.21
C VAL A 69 11.35 -2.08 -3.85
N LEU A 70 11.00 -1.68 -2.62
CA LEU A 70 9.61 -1.58 -2.17
C LEU A 70 9.14 -0.13 -2.31
N LEU A 71 8.11 0.07 -3.12
CA LEU A 71 7.46 1.37 -3.28
C LEU A 71 6.22 1.47 -2.41
N HIS A 72 6.10 2.59 -1.71
CA HIS A 72 4.89 2.91 -0.97
C HIS A 72 3.73 3.12 -1.96
N PRO A 73 2.52 2.58 -1.69
CA PRO A 73 1.35 2.68 -2.59
C PRO A 73 1.03 4.12 -2.98
N GLN A 74 1.20 5.07 -2.06
CA GLN A 74 0.98 6.49 -2.34
C GLN A 74 1.84 7.01 -3.50
N ALA A 75 3.06 6.49 -3.68
CA ALA A 75 3.95 6.88 -4.78
C ALA A 75 3.35 6.50 -6.15
N VAL A 76 2.65 5.37 -6.22
CA VAL A 76 1.96 4.93 -7.44
C VAL A 76 0.66 5.72 -7.64
N THR A 77 -0.17 5.82 -6.59
CA THR A 77 -1.46 6.52 -6.72
C THR A 77 -1.31 8.01 -7.03
N ALA A 78 -0.23 8.65 -6.55
CA ALA A 78 0.05 10.06 -6.84
C ALA A 78 0.25 10.33 -8.33
N ILE A 79 0.84 9.38 -9.07
CA ILE A 79 1.00 9.47 -10.53
C ILE A 79 -0.37 9.50 -11.21
N LEU A 80 -1.28 8.60 -10.81
CA LEU A 80 -2.61 8.53 -11.41
C LEU A 80 -3.43 9.79 -11.11
N TYR A 81 -3.30 10.36 -9.92
CA TYR A 81 -3.89 11.66 -9.61
C TYR A 81 -3.31 12.80 -10.46
N ALA A 82 -2.00 12.78 -10.72
CA ALA A 82 -1.34 13.79 -11.56
C ALA A 82 -1.74 13.68 -13.04
N VAL A 83 -1.90 12.46 -13.56
CA VAL A 83 -2.40 12.24 -14.92
C VAL A 83 -3.86 12.70 -15.03
N GLY A 84 -4.71 12.32 -14.06
CA GLY A 84 -6.13 12.66 -14.06
C GLY A 84 -6.90 12.10 -15.26
N GLY A 85 -8.13 12.55 -15.48
CA GLY A 85 -8.99 12.09 -16.60
C GLY A 85 -9.76 10.80 -16.34
N MET A 86 -9.56 10.17 -15.18
CA MET A 86 -10.37 9.06 -14.66
C MET A 86 -11.19 9.49 -13.44
N ARG A 87 -12.33 8.83 -13.21
CA ARG A 87 -13.17 9.02 -12.02
C ARG A 87 -12.66 8.19 -10.84
N ARG A 88 -12.30 6.94 -11.12
CA ARG A 88 -11.77 5.98 -10.15
C ARG A 88 -10.72 5.12 -10.83
N PHE A 89 -9.79 4.59 -10.05
CA PHE A 89 -8.78 3.67 -10.53
C PHE A 89 -8.49 2.58 -9.50
N GLN A 90 -7.94 1.47 -9.98
CA GLN A 90 -7.36 0.42 -9.15
C GLN A 90 -6.13 -0.14 -9.87
N VAL A 91 -5.01 -0.20 -9.17
CA VAL A 91 -3.78 -0.82 -9.66
C VAL A 91 -3.66 -2.20 -9.02
N VAL A 92 -3.50 -3.24 -9.84
CA VAL A 92 -3.32 -4.62 -9.37
C VAL A 92 -1.94 -5.09 -9.79
N GLN A 93 -1.15 -5.53 -8.82
CA GLN A 93 0.15 -6.11 -9.07
C GLN A 93 0.05 -7.63 -9.19
N HIS A 94 0.33 -8.16 -10.38
CA HIS A 94 0.33 -9.60 -10.66
C HIS A 94 1.72 -10.23 -10.48
N ALA A 95 2.78 -9.47 -10.81
CA ALA A 95 4.19 -9.83 -10.62
C ALA A 95 5.02 -8.55 -10.39
N PRO A 96 6.29 -8.63 -9.94
CA PRO A 96 7.18 -7.47 -9.86
C PRO A 96 7.24 -6.64 -11.15
N GLU A 97 7.15 -7.29 -12.30
CA GLU A 97 7.24 -6.72 -13.64
C GLU A 97 5.89 -6.57 -14.36
N ARG A 98 4.76 -6.96 -13.73
CA ARG A 98 3.44 -6.99 -14.38
C ARG A 98 2.34 -6.39 -13.54
N PHE A 99 1.70 -5.36 -14.07
CA PHE A 99 0.62 -4.63 -13.44
C PHE A 99 -0.59 -4.47 -14.36
N GLU A 100 -1.77 -4.51 -13.77
CA GLU A 100 -3.02 -4.13 -14.40
C GLU A 100 -3.50 -2.80 -13.80
N VAL A 101 -3.92 -1.86 -14.65
CA VAL A 101 -4.45 -0.56 -14.25
C VAL A 101 -5.89 -0.45 -14.73
N ARG A 102 -6.82 -0.63 -13.79
CA ARG A 102 -8.26 -0.55 -14.05
C ARG A 102 -8.73 0.89 -13.88
N LEU A 103 -9.40 1.42 -14.89
CA LEU A 103 -9.86 2.80 -14.95
C LEU A 103 -11.36 2.86 -15.16
N VAL A 104 -12.04 3.63 -14.31
CA VAL A 104 -13.43 4.06 -14.52
C VAL A 104 -13.39 5.49 -15.05
N VAL A 105 -13.95 5.71 -16.24
CA VAL A 105 -13.92 6.99 -16.95
C VAL A 105 -15.34 7.46 -17.29
N ALA A 106 -15.48 8.71 -17.75
CA ALA A 106 -16.73 9.16 -18.36
C ALA A 106 -16.83 8.66 -19.83
N ASP A 107 -18.05 8.55 -20.36
CA ASP A 107 -18.27 8.03 -21.72
C ASP A 107 -17.55 8.81 -22.82
N ALA A 108 -17.43 10.13 -22.66
CA ALA A 108 -16.75 11.02 -23.60
C ALA A 108 -15.21 11.02 -23.47
N CYS A 109 -14.63 10.12 -22.68
CA CYS A 109 -13.18 10.05 -22.47
C CYS A 109 -12.46 9.49 -23.70
N ASP A 110 -11.39 10.16 -24.13
CA ASP A 110 -10.40 9.59 -25.03
C ASP A 110 -9.57 8.53 -24.29
N ARG A 111 -10.00 7.28 -24.42
CA ARG A 111 -9.43 6.13 -23.73
C ARG A 111 -7.99 5.86 -24.18
N GLU A 112 -7.68 6.06 -25.46
CA GLU A 112 -6.35 5.79 -26.00
C GLU A 112 -5.33 6.81 -25.48
N ALA A 113 -5.67 8.10 -25.56
CA ALA A 113 -4.81 9.16 -25.05
C ALA A 113 -4.60 9.06 -23.53
N LEU A 114 -5.65 8.70 -22.78
CA LEU A 114 -5.54 8.50 -21.33
C LEU A 114 -4.65 7.31 -20.99
N ALA A 115 -4.85 6.15 -21.64
CA ALA A 115 -4.04 4.97 -21.40
C ALA A 115 -2.54 5.25 -21.68
N ALA A 116 -2.23 5.92 -22.78
CA ALA A 116 -0.85 6.29 -23.12
C ALA A 116 -0.21 7.18 -22.04
N ARG A 117 -0.95 8.18 -21.52
CA ARG A 117 -0.45 9.07 -20.45
C ARG A 117 -0.26 8.33 -19.13
N VAL A 118 -1.16 7.43 -18.78
CA VAL A 118 -1.07 6.59 -17.58
C VAL A 118 0.17 5.70 -17.65
N VAL A 119 0.35 4.98 -18.75
CA VAL A 119 1.52 4.10 -18.94
C VAL A 119 2.81 4.91 -18.90
N ALA A 120 2.88 6.03 -19.62
CA ALA A 120 4.07 6.88 -19.62
C ALA A 120 4.46 7.36 -18.21
N GLY A 121 3.50 7.87 -17.42
CA GLY A 121 3.78 8.34 -16.07
C GLY A 121 4.20 7.23 -15.10
N LEU A 122 3.61 6.03 -15.24
CA LEU A 122 3.99 4.87 -14.42
C LEU A 122 5.38 4.37 -14.81
N THR A 123 5.66 4.23 -16.10
CA THR A 123 6.97 3.81 -16.63
C THR A 123 8.08 4.78 -16.20
N GLU A 124 7.86 6.09 -16.28
CA GLU A 124 8.85 7.10 -15.85
C GLU A 124 9.25 6.91 -14.38
N ARG A 125 8.29 6.54 -13.52
CA ARG A 125 8.51 6.46 -12.07
C ARG A 125 8.94 5.08 -11.58
N MET A 126 8.55 4.02 -12.27
CA MET A 126 8.71 2.62 -11.84
C MET A 126 9.71 1.83 -12.68
N GLY A 127 9.98 2.22 -13.93
CA GLY A 127 10.97 1.60 -14.81
C GLY A 127 10.39 1.00 -16.10
N GLU A 128 11.22 0.89 -17.13
CA GLU A 128 10.85 0.37 -18.46
C GLU A 128 10.72 -1.16 -18.51
N GLU A 129 11.29 -1.86 -17.54
CA GLU A 129 11.20 -3.31 -17.37
C GLU A 129 9.80 -3.79 -16.94
N ILE A 130 8.90 -2.86 -16.63
CA ILE A 130 7.56 -3.15 -16.10
C ILE A 130 6.51 -2.98 -17.19
N THR A 131 5.64 -3.98 -17.33
CA THR A 131 4.49 -3.96 -18.22
C THR A 131 3.24 -3.50 -17.48
N PHE A 132 2.55 -2.51 -18.04
CA PHE A 132 1.27 -1.99 -17.55
C PHE A 132 0.15 -2.27 -18.55
N GLU A 133 -0.81 -3.10 -18.15
CA GLU A 133 -2.03 -3.40 -18.92
C GLU A 133 -3.16 -2.48 -18.46
N VAL A 134 -3.66 -1.60 -19.31
CA VAL A 134 -4.77 -0.68 -18.96
C VAL A 134 -6.11 -1.31 -19.35
N ALA A 135 -7.01 -1.43 -18.37
CA ALA A 135 -8.37 -1.93 -18.57
C ALA A 135 -9.40 -0.84 -18.23
N PHE A 136 -10.38 -0.64 -19.11
CA PHE A 136 -11.50 0.26 -18.85
C PHE A 136 -12.69 -0.55 -18.35
N VAL A 137 -13.16 -0.23 -17.14
CA VAL A 137 -14.21 -0.98 -16.44
C VAL A 137 -15.34 -0.06 -16.01
N GLU A 138 -16.54 -0.61 -15.87
CA GLU A 138 -17.70 0.15 -15.37
C GLU A 138 -17.61 0.41 -13.86
N ASP A 139 -17.11 -0.57 -13.12
CA ASP A 139 -16.88 -0.49 -11.68
C ASP A 139 -15.61 -1.23 -11.26
N LEU A 140 -15.14 -0.93 -10.05
CA LEU A 140 -13.94 -1.53 -9.47
C LEU A 140 -14.31 -2.66 -8.53
N GLU A 141 -13.50 -3.71 -8.52
CA GLU A 141 -13.64 -4.80 -7.56
C GLU A 141 -13.48 -4.28 -6.14
N THR A 142 -14.35 -4.76 -5.26
CA THR A 142 -14.33 -4.47 -3.83
C THR A 142 -13.79 -5.66 -3.06
N THR A 143 -13.20 -5.37 -1.92
CA THR A 143 -12.77 -6.39 -0.97
C THR A 143 -14.00 -7.08 -0.36
N PRO A 144 -13.84 -8.25 0.26
CA PRO A 144 -14.95 -8.90 0.99
C PRO A 144 -15.63 -8.02 2.06
N THR A 145 -14.96 -6.96 2.52
CA THR A 145 -15.50 -5.96 3.46
C THR A 145 -16.18 -4.76 2.78
N GLY A 146 -16.31 -4.80 1.44
CA GLY A 146 -16.96 -3.76 0.63
C GLY A 146 -16.08 -2.53 0.36
N LYS A 147 -14.78 -2.56 0.69
CA LYS A 147 -13.87 -1.44 0.41
C LYS A 147 -13.34 -1.52 -1.01
N THR A 148 -13.20 -0.40 -1.70
CA THR A 148 -12.43 -0.33 -2.95
C THR A 148 -11.01 0.11 -2.61
N LEU A 149 -10.02 -0.76 -2.85
CA LEU A 149 -8.61 -0.40 -2.72
C LEU A 149 -8.12 0.20 -4.03
N GLY A 150 -7.39 1.32 -3.93
CA GLY A 150 -6.75 1.94 -5.09
C GLY A 150 -5.50 1.18 -5.57
N LEU A 151 -4.91 0.34 -4.72
CA LEU A 151 -3.79 -0.53 -5.04
C LEU A 151 -3.93 -1.89 -4.35
N ILE A 152 -3.67 -2.96 -5.09
CA ILE A 152 -3.63 -4.35 -4.62
C ILE A 152 -2.22 -4.88 -4.94
N GLY A 153 -1.41 -5.10 -3.89
CA GLY A 153 -0.04 -5.61 -4.02
C GLY A 153 0.04 -7.14 -4.14
N LEU A 154 1.25 -7.66 -4.35
CA LEU A 154 1.50 -9.11 -4.43
C LEU A 154 1.02 -9.85 -3.16
N GLY A 155 0.17 -10.87 -3.34
CA GLY A 155 -0.33 -11.70 -2.24
C GLY A 155 -1.41 -11.05 -1.37
N GLY A 156 -1.93 -9.88 -1.76
CA GLY A 156 -3.10 -9.27 -1.14
C GLY A 156 -4.40 -9.76 -1.79
N ASP A 157 -5.33 -10.27 -1.00
CA ASP A 157 -6.72 -10.54 -1.40
C ASP A 157 -7.65 -9.33 -1.15
N GLY A 158 -7.05 -8.19 -0.77
CA GLY A 158 -7.76 -6.99 -0.36
C GLY A 158 -8.41 -7.06 1.04
N THR A 159 -8.30 -8.16 1.78
CA THR A 159 -8.80 -8.25 3.16
C THR A 159 -7.79 -7.74 4.20
N GLY A 160 -6.52 -7.60 3.81
CA GLY A 160 -5.44 -7.26 4.73
C GLY A 160 -4.82 -8.47 5.44
N HIS A 161 -5.08 -9.69 4.97
CA HIS A 161 -4.45 -10.91 5.48
C HIS A 161 -3.57 -11.60 4.43
N ARG A 162 -2.40 -12.10 4.85
CA ARG A 162 -1.62 -13.05 4.03
C ARG A 162 -2.31 -14.41 4.06
N LEU A 163 -2.40 -15.07 2.91
CA LEU A 163 -2.45 -16.52 2.87
C LEU A 163 -1.04 -17.05 3.16
N GLY A 164 -0.87 -17.70 4.32
CA GLY A 164 0.20 -18.66 4.62
C GLY A 164 1.62 -18.13 4.61
#